data_AF-A0A2N5YJH2-F1
#
_entry.id   AF-A0A2N5YJH2-F1
#
_cell.length_a   1.000
_cell.length_b   1.000
_cell.length_c   1.000
_cell.angle_alpha   90.00
_cell.angle_beta   90.00
_cell.angle_gamma   90.00
#
_symmetry.space_group_name_H-M   'P 1'
#
loop_
_entity.id
_entity.type
_entity.pdbx_description
1 polymer ?
#
loop_
_entity_poly.entity_id
_entity_poly.type
_entity_poly.pdbx_seq_one_letter_code
_entity_poly.pdbx_strand_id
1 'polypeptide(L)'
;MKKLLITLLFSSVFFSSCMKNKLTPEWDTNLLTPIMRGYMNFSNLIEDSIKNIDNDQLIYLVYHDLLYAASIDSLVQIPDTSVDYSAKLSNIDLGTIEFNYKTSLGDIAENDREENGPTGGLYEQIMTAHNTGQPTTIDPISTQSYPDIEIDADNYFQTLTIESATIEVIIDNQLPMPVSDLAFEIRNESNNELILQDTFLIVNPGETESSLNNISNQTIEGLLKGNINIASPGISIPVTIDTSDALTATIRIYDITVSEATAIFPNQDIITMNETAVFS
;
A
#
# COMPACT_ATOMS: atom_id res chain seq x y z
N MET A 1 -6.83 -80.08 59.77
CA MET A 1 -5.36 -80.05 59.97
C MET A 1 -4.71 -78.70 59.62
N LYS A 2 -5.39 -77.54 59.74
CA LYS A 2 -4.72 -76.21 59.63
C LYS A 2 -3.70 -75.96 60.75
N LYS A 3 -3.94 -76.52 61.95
CA LYS A 3 -2.95 -76.54 63.03
C LYS A 3 -1.68 -77.33 62.66
N LEU A 4 -1.80 -78.35 61.80
CA LEU A 4 -0.66 -79.15 61.31
C LEU A 4 0.19 -78.37 60.30
N LEU A 5 -0.45 -77.51 59.50
CA LEU A 5 0.25 -76.74 58.47
C LEU A 5 1.00 -75.53 59.05
N ILE A 6 0.50 -74.96 60.15
CA ILE A 6 1.14 -73.81 60.83
C ILE A 6 2.39 -74.24 61.60
N THR A 7 2.40 -75.45 62.20
CA THR A 7 3.60 -75.96 62.88
C THR A 7 4.70 -76.35 61.89
N LEU A 8 4.32 -76.86 60.71
CA LEU A 8 5.29 -77.25 59.70
C LEU A 8 5.96 -76.03 59.05
N LEU A 9 5.23 -74.93 58.85
CA LEU A 9 5.79 -73.71 58.26
C LEU A 9 6.79 -73.01 59.21
N PHE A 10 6.58 -73.09 60.53
CA PHE A 10 7.48 -72.43 61.48
C PHE A 10 8.80 -73.17 61.69
N SER A 11 8.84 -74.50 61.48
CA SER A 11 10.08 -75.29 61.56
C SER A 11 11.01 -75.07 60.36
N SER A 12 10.50 -74.55 59.24
CA SER A 12 11.26 -74.33 58.01
C SER A 12 12.34 -73.23 58.13
N VAL A 13 12.31 -72.42 59.19
CA VAL A 13 13.20 -71.24 59.31
C VAL A 13 14.49 -71.53 60.09
N PHE A 14 14.60 -72.68 60.76
CA PHE A 14 15.73 -72.94 61.68
C PHE A 14 16.95 -73.69 61.10
N PHE A 15 16.96 -74.06 59.81
CA PHE A 15 18.11 -74.74 59.19
C PHE A 15 18.76 -73.96 58.05
N SER A 16 18.89 -72.64 58.25
CA SER A 16 20.01 -71.86 57.70
C SER A 16 21.34 -72.56 57.98
N SER A 17 22.15 -72.76 56.94
CA SER A 17 23.47 -72.11 56.80
C SER A 17 24.40 -72.94 55.90
N CYS A 18 25.17 -72.21 55.09
CA CYS A 18 25.98 -72.65 53.96
C CYS A 18 27.42 -72.97 54.40
N MET A 19 28.08 -73.98 53.81
CA MET A 19 29.55 -73.95 53.66
C MET A 19 30.12 -74.89 52.55
N LYS A 20 30.71 -74.24 51.54
CA LYS A 20 31.93 -74.48 50.74
C LYS A 20 32.25 -75.90 50.20
N ASN A 21 32.05 -76.12 48.90
CA ASN A 21 32.52 -77.32 48.18
C ASN A 21 33.92 -77.15 47.55
N LYS A 22 34.73 -78.20 47.70
CA LYS A 22 36.14 -78.32 47.30
C LYS A 22 36.31 -78.77 45.83
N LEU A 23 37.41 -78.33 45.24
CA LEU A 23 37.86 -78.52 43.86
C LEU A 23 38.41 -79.93 43.60
N THR A 24 38.10 -80.51 42.43
CA THR A 24 38.84 -81.64 41.82
C THR A 24 39.43 -81.20 40.48
N PRO A 25 40.71 -81.46 40.18
CA PRO A 25 41.37 -80.95 38.97
C PRO A 25 41.04 -81.77 37.71
N GLU A 26 40.54 -81.12 36.67
CA GLU A 26 40.41 -81.65 35.31
C GLU A 26 41.62 -81.19 34.48
N TRP A 27 42.31 -82.12 33.80
CA TRP A 27 43.48 -81.81 32.98
C TRP A 27 43.05 -81.70 31.51
N ASP A 28 43.04 -80.46 31.02
CA ASP A 28 42.81 -80.10 29.61
C ASP A 28 44.08 -80.38 28.79
N THR A 29 44.10 -81.49 28.06
CA THR A 29 45.19 -81.79 27.13
C THR A 29 44.90 -81.16 25.77
N ASN A 30 45.50 -79.99 25.53
CA ASN A 30 45.44 -79.27 24.26
C ASN A 30 46.11 -80.07 23.11
N LEU A 31 45.37 -80.98 22.49
CA LEU A 31 45.78 -81.61 21.23
C LEU A 31 45.41 -80.71 20.05
N LEU A 32 46.42 -80.10 19.42
CA LEU A 32 46.24 -79.29 18.22
C LEU A 32 46.38 -80.16 16.97
N THR A 33 45.29 -80.77 16.51
CA THR A 33 45.24 -81.43 15.18
C THR A 33 44.34 -80.61 14.25
N PRO A 34 44.84 -80.12 13.10
CA PRO A 34 44.01 -79.32 12.21
C PRO A 34 42.92 -80.19 11.56
N ILE A 35 41.66 -79.82 11.80
CA ILE A 35 40.47 -80.58 11.38
C ILE A 35 40.06 -80.27 9.93
N MET A 36 40.51 -79.13 9.37
CA MET A 36 40.26 -78.73 7.99
C MET A 36 41.32 -77.72 7.52
N ARG A 37 41.64 -77.72 6.21
CA ARG A 37 42.45 -76.69 5.56
C ARG A 37 41.57 -75.91 4.59
N GLY A 38 41.44 -74.61 4.81
CA GLY A 38 40.84 -73.68 3.84
C GLY A 38 41.92 -72.93 3.08
N TYR A 39 41.66 -72.61 1.80
CA TYR A 39 42.49 -71.73 0.99
C TYR A 39 41.68 -70.48 0.65
N MET A 40 42.19 -69.30 0.99
CA MET A 40 41.62 -68.02 0.59
C MET A 40 42.56 -67.33 -0.39
N ASN A 41 42.01 -66.87 -1.51
CA ASN A 41 42.73 -66.08 -2.50
C ASN A 41 42.30 -64.61 -2.41
N PHE A 42 43.20 -63.70 -2.81
CA PHE A 42 43.00 -62.24 -2.71
C PHE A 42 41.73 -61.75 -3.42
N SER A 43 41.32 -62.43 -4.49
CA SER A 43 40.06 -62.16 -5.21
C SER A 43 38.79 -62.31 -4.37
N ASN A 44 38.85 -63.07 -3.27
CA ASN A 44 37.70 -63.37 -2.42
C ASN A 44 37.59 -62.38 -1.24
N LEU A 45 38.54 -61.45 -1.12
CA LEU A 45 38.60 -60.48 -0.02
C LEU A 45 38.07 -59.08 -0.43
N ILE A 46 37.69 -58.87 -1.69
CA ILE A 46 37.35 -57.56 -2.25
C ILE A 46 35.96 -57.64 -2.90
N GLU A 47 35.08 -56.67 -2.60
CA GLU A 47 33.75 -56.56 -3.21
C GLU A 47 33.82 -56.31 -4.72
N ASP A 48 32.93 -56.95 -5.49
CA ASP A 48 32.95 -56.93 -6.96
C ASP A 48 32.76 -55.53 -7.58
N SER A 49 32.25 -54.56 -6.81
CA SER A 49 31.95 -53.20 -7.25
C SER A 49 33.18 -52.34 -7.58
N ILE A 50 34.34 -52.67 -7.02
CA ILE A 50 35.60 -51.90 -7.18
C ILE A 50 36.67 -52.65 -7.99
N LYS A 51 36.29 -53.76 -8.63
CA LYS A 51 37.20 -54.69 -9.27
C LYS A 51 37.12 -54.58 -10.80
N ASN A 52 38.25 -54.24 -11.43
CA ASN A 52 38.44 -54.42 -12.87
C ASN A 52 39.61 -55.39 -13.11
N ILE A 53 39.36 -56.47 -13.85
CA ILE A 53 40.37 -57.50 -14.15
C ILE A 53 40.75 -57.37 -15.62
N ASP A 54 42.02 -57.12 -15.89
CA ASP A 54 42.56 -57.08 -17.24
C ASP A 54 42.97 -58.49 -17.73
N ASN A 55 43.14 -58.67 -19.03
CA ASN A 55 43.45 -59.96 -19.68
C ASN A 55 44.79 -60.58 -19.22
N ASP A 56 45.68 -59.79 -18.59
CA ASP A 56 46.96 -60.24 -18.04
C ASP A 56 46.91 -60.57 -16.53
N GLN A 57 45.71 -60.77 -15.96
CA GLN A 57 45.47 -61.18 -14.55
C GLN A 57 45.92 -60.20 -13.46
N LEU A 58 46.12 -58.92 -13.80
CA LEU A 58 46.37 -57.84 -12.84
C LEU A 58 45.04 -57.24 -12.33
N ILE A 59 44.96 -56.96 -11.02
CA ILE A 59 43.76 -56.41 -10.36
C ILE A 59 43.97 -54.93 -10.07
N TYR A 60 43.12 -54.08 -10.65
CA TYR A 60 43.11 -52.63 -10.40
C TYR A 60 41.99 -52.28 -9.42
N LEU A 61 42.33 -51.53 -8.37
CA LEU A 61 41.40 -50.97 -7.38
C LEU A 61 41.21 -49.48 -7.71
N VAL A 62 40.03 -49.10 -8.19
CA VAL A 62 39.73 -47.71 -8.57
C VAL A 62 38.76 -47.11 -7.56
N TYR A 63 39.26 -46.17 -6.75
CA TYR A 63 38.48 -45.42 -5.77
C TYR A 63 38.07 -44.06 -6.33
N HIS A 64 36.77 -43.75 -6.32
CA HIS A 64 36.25 -42.42 -6.61
C HIS A 64 35.70 -41.82 -5.33
N ASP A 65 36.44 -40.89 -4.73
CA ASP A 65 35.96 -40.03 -3.64
C ASP A 65 35.92 -38.58 -4.12
N LEU A 66 34.78 -37.94 -3.94
CA LEU A 66 34.60 -36.53 -4.28
C LEU A 66 35.31 -35.69 -3.19
N LEU A 67 36.55 -35.28 -3.46
CA LEU A 67 37.38 -34.60 -2.45
C LEU A 67 36.82 -33.24 -2.00
N TYR A 68 36.05 -32.56 -2.86
CA TYR A 68 35.40 -31.28 -2.54
C TYR A 68 34.29 -30.95 -3.55
N ALA A 69 33.08 -30.64 -3.07
CA ALA A 69 31.98 -30.12 -3.89
C ALA A 69 31.90 -28.60 -3.72
N ALA A 70 32.66 -27.84 -4.52
CA ALA A 70 32.52 -26.38 -4.54
C ALA A 70 31.42 -25.98 -5.52
N SER A 71 30.35 -25.36 -5.03
CA SER A 71 29.44 -24.54 -5.85
C SER A 71 29.91 -23.09 -5.84
N ILE A 72 29.67 -22.34 -6.93
CA ILE A 72 30.06 -20.91 -7.03
C ILE A 72 29.49 -20.07 -5.87
N ASP A 73 28.31 -20.44 -5.33
CA ASP A 73 27.69 -19.80 -4.16
C ASP A 73 28.54 -19.86 -2.88
N SER A 74 29.42 -20.85 -2.77
CA SER A 74 30.32 -21.01 -1.60
C SER A 74 31.60 -20.17 -1.72
N LEU A 75 31.94 -19.69 -2.92
CA LEU A 75 33.15 -18.93 -3.21
C LEU A 75 32.88 -17.42 -3.29
N VAL A 76 31.62 -17.03 -3.55
CA VAL A 76 31.22 -15.63 -3.70
C VAL A 76 29.91 -15.39 -2.96
N GLN A 77 29.97 -14.77 -1.78
CA GLN A 77 28.80 -14.12 -1.20
C GLN A 77 28.53 -12.85 -1.99
N ILE A 78 27.56 -12.89 -2.91
CA ILE A 78 27.02 -11.67 -3.50
C ILE A 78 26.24 -10.98 -2.37
N PRO A 79 26.69 -9.82 -1.87
CA PRO A 79 25.93 -9.12 -0.85
C PRO A 79 24.55 -8.78 -1.42
N ASP A 80 23.52 -8.96 -0.60
CA ASP A 80 22.15 -8.57 -0.91
C ASP A 80 22.18 -7.07 -1.24
N THR A 81 22.21 -6.76 -2.52
CA THR A 81 22.31 -5.39 -2.98
C THR A 81 20.88 -4.91 -3.07
N SER A 82 20.35 -4.40 -1.97
CA SER A 82 19.15 -3.55 -2.04
C SER A 82 19.54 -2.36 -2.91
N VAL A 83 19.13 -2.41 -4.18
CA VAL A 83 19.24 -1.26 -5.06
C VAL A 83 18.22 -0.25 -4.55
N ASP A 84 18.66 0.64 -3.67
CA ASP A 84 17.87 1.81 -3.29
C ASP A 84 17.81 2.71 -4.53
N TYR A 85 16.73 2.58 -5.28
CA TYR A 85 16.40 3.49 -6.38
C TYR A 85 16.07 4.86 -5.79
N SER A 86 17.10 5.67 -5.52
CA SER A 86 16.90 7.11 -5.38
C SER A 86 16.80 7.72 -6.78
N ALA A 87 15.58 7.69 -7.33
CA ALA A 87 15.28 8.53 -8.48
C ALA A 87 15.41 9.97 -8.02
N LYS A 88 16.46 10.68 -8.47
CA LYS A 88 16.48 12.14 -8.38
C LYS A 88 15.34 12.63 -9.27
N LEU A 89 14.24 13.05 -8.66
CA LEU A 89 13.03 13.64 -9.26
C LEU A 89 13.38 14.95 -9.99
N SER A 90 14.25 14.86 -10.98
CA SER A 90 14.85 16.03 -11.64
C SER A 90 13.95 16.58 -12.74
N ASN A 91 12.75 16.02 -12.93
CA ASN A 91 11.67 16.51 -13.78
C ASN A 91 10.49 15.52 -13.67
N ILE A 92 9.71 15.61 -12.59
CA ILE A 92 8.35 15.05 -12.61
C ILE A 92 7.44 16.11 -13.25
N ASP A 93 6.85 15.77 -14.39
CA ASP A 93 5.85 16.63 -15.04
C ASP A 93 4.47 16.20 -14.56
N LEU A 94 3.86 17.03 -13.71
CA LEU A 94 2.52 16.80 -13.15
C LEU A 94 1.41 17.38 -14.05
N GLY A 95 1.79 18.09 -15.13
CA GLY A 95 0.84 18.78 -15.99
C GLY A 95 0.01 19.84 -15.25
N THR A 96 -1.16 20.15 -15.81
CA THR A 96 -2.17 21.00 -15.16
C THR A 96 -3.19 20.12 -14.47
N ILE A 97 -3.43 20.41 -13.19
CA ILE A 97 -4.46 19.77 -12.38
C ILE A 97 -5.66 20.71 -12.35
N GLU A 98 -6.86 20.21 -12.67
CA GLU A 98 -8.08 21.03 -12.77
C GLU A 98 -9.24 20.39 -12.00
N PHE A 99 -9.94 21.22 -11.22
CA PHE A 99 -11.16 20.87 -10.49
C PHE A 99 -12.29 21.81 -10.89
N ASN A 100 -13.49 21.27 -11.09
CA ASN A 100 -14.66 22.03 -11.52
C ASN A 100 -15.82 21.79 -10.55
N TYR A 101 -16.32 22.87 -9.96
CA TYR A 101 -17.49 22.89 -9.08
C TYR A 101 -18.58 23.73 -9.71
N LYS A 102 -19.82 23.23 -9.69
CA LYS A 102 -20.96 23.91 -10.29
C LYS A 102 -22.15 23.87 -9.34
N THR A 103 -22.77 25.03 -9.11
CA THR A 103 -24.01 25.17 -8.36
C THR A 103 -25.00 25.94 -9.20
N SER A 104 -26.13 25.33 -9.54
CA SER A 104 -27.20 25.99 -10.30
C SER A 104 -28.15 26.78 -9.41
N LEU A 105 -28.92 27.69 -10.01
CA LEU A 105 -29.98 28.42 -9.32
C LEU A 105 -31.08 27.47 -8.81
N GLY A 106 -31.31 26.35 -9.51
CA GLY A 106 -32.16 25.26 -9.03
C GLY A 106 -31.61 24.59 -7.77
N ASP A 107 -30.30 24.33 -7.70
CA ASP A 107 -29.65 23.76 -6.51
C ASP A 107 -29.74 24.74 -5.32
N ILE A 108 -29.54 26.04 -5.56
CA ILE A 108 -29.69 27.08 -4.54
C ILE A 108 -31.13 27.12 -4.00
N ALA A 109 -32.12 27.06 -4.88
CA ALA A 109 -33.52 27.04 -4.48
C ALA A 109 -33.84 25.77 -3.67
N GLU A 110 -33.33 24.61 -4.09
CA GLU A 110 -33.54 23.35 -3.38
C GLU A 110 -32.90 23.37 -1.99
N ASN A 111 -31.69 23.94 -1.85
CA ASN A 111 -31.07 24.14 -0.54
C ASN A 111 -31.94 25.04 0.37
N ASP A 112 -32.50 26.13 -0.15
CA ASP A 112 -33.45 26.97 0.61
C ASP A 112 -34.70 26.18 1.00
N ARG A 113 -35.18 25.28 0.15
CA ARG A 113 -36.30 24.39 0.47
C ARG A 113 -35.98 23.44 1.61
N GLU A 114 -34.77 22.87 1.62
CA GLU A 114 -34.34 21.97 2.68
C GLU A 114 -34.20 22.70 4.02
N GLU A 115 -33.70 23.94 4.02
CA GLU A 115 -33.49 24.74 5.22
C GLU A 115 -34.79 25.40 5.73
N ASN A 116 -35.57 26.00 4.83
CA ASN A 116 -36.71 26.87 5.16
C ASN A 116 -38.08 26.27 4.77
N GLY A 117 -38.10 25.10 4.12
CA GLY A 117 -39.31 24.38 3.71
C GLY A 117 -39.85 24.80 2.34
N PRO A 118 -40.95 24.18 1.87
CA PRO A 118 -41.54 24.43 0.54
C PRO A 118 -42.16 25.82 0.36
N THR A 119 -42.27 26.59 1.44
CA THR A 119 -42.70 27.99 1.45
C THR A 119 -41.55 28.92 1.87
N GLY A 120 -40.30 28.45 1.72
CA GLY A 120 -39.11 29.29 1.83
C GLY A 120 -39.19 30.42 0.81
N GLY A 121 -38.89 31.65 1.24
CA GLY A 121 -39.13 32.84 0.42
C GLY A 121 -38.37 32.82 -0.89
N LEU A 122 -37.14 32.30 -0.89
CA LEU A 122 -36.29 32.23 -2.08
C LEU A 122 -36.70 31.07 -2.98
N TYR A 123 -36.95 29.87 -2.41
CA TYR A 123 -37.45 28.71 -3.16
C TYR A 123 -38.78 29.01 -3.85
N GLU A 124 -39.77 29.55 -3.13
CA GLU A 124 -41.07 29.88 -3.68
C GLU A 124 -40.96 30.93 -4.79
N GLN A 125 -40.14 31.96 -4.60
CA GLN A 125 -39.88 33.00 -5.60
C GLN A 125 -39.25 32.43 -6.87
N ILE A 126 -38.14 31.69 -6.75
CA ILE A 126 -37.41 31.11 -7.90
C ILE A 126 -38.31 30.13 -8.65
N MET A 127 -38.93 29.18 -7.95
CA MET A 127 -39.70 28.12 -8.60
C MET A 127 -41.01 28.64 -9.20
N THR A 128 -41.66 29.62 -8.58
CA THR A 128 -42.86 30.24 -9.18
C THR A 128 -42.50 31.01 -10.44
N ALA A 129 -41.44 31.81 -10.42
CA ALA A 129 -40.99 32.56 -11.59
C ALA A 129 -40.56 31.62 -12.73
N HIS A 130 -39.80 30.56 -12.42
CA HIS A 130 -39.40 29.54 -13.38
C HIS A 130 -40.61 28.83 -14.03
N ASN A 131 -41.55 28.35 -13.22
CA ASN A 131 -42.72 27.60 -13.72
C ASN A 131 -43.71 28.47 -14.51
N THR A 132 -43.80 29.76 -14.20
CA THR A 132 -44.73 30.68 -14.88
C THR A 132 -44.10 31.44 -16.04
N GLY A 133 -42.76 31.44 -16.14
CA GLY A 133 -41.99 32.26 -17.08
C GLY A 133 -42.18 33.76 -16.88
N GLN A 134 -42.75 34.20 -15.75
CA GLN A 134 -42.94 35.61 -15.46
C GLN A 134 -41.65 36.19 -14.85
N PRO A 135 -41.17 37.36 -15.32
CA PRO A 135 -40.02 38.01 -14.72
C PRO A 135 -40.26 38.34 -13.24
N THR A 136 -39.25 38.11 -12.40
CA THR A 136 -39.27 38.43 -10.96
C THR A 136 -37.99 39.15 -10.56
N THR A 137 -38.06 39.91 -9.47
CA THR A 137 -36.88 40.35 -8.73
C THR A 137 -36.37 39.21 -7.85
N ILE A 138 -35.13 39.31 -7.40
CA ILE A 138 -34.56 38.42 -6.38
C ILE A 138 -34.09 39.28 -5.22
N ASP A 139 -34.54 38.97 -4.01
CA ASP A 139 -34.13 39.70 -2.82
C ASP A 139 -32.65 39.43 -2.49
N PRO A 140 -31.97 40.33 -1.75
CA PRO A 140 -30.60 40.09 -1.34
C PRO A 140 -30.45 38.78 -0.57
N ILE A 141 -29.43 38.00 -0.93
CA ILE A 141 -29.08 36.75 -0.27
C ILE A 141 -27.94 37.05 0.71
N SER A 142 -28.21 36.83 2.00
CA SER A 142 -27.19 36.97 3.04
C SER A 142 -26.03 35.99 2.82
N THR A 143 -24.86 36.28 3.39
CA THR A 143 -23.68 35.41 3.29
C THR A 143 -24.01 33.96 3.65
N GLN A 144 -23.80 33.09 2.67
CA GLN A 144 -23.84 31.64 2.79
C GLN A 144 -22.41 31.13 2.98
N SER A 145 -22.26 30.09 3.82
CA SER A 145 -20.97 29.47 4.11
C SER A 145 -21.01 28.00 3.74
N TYR A 146 -20.04 27.57 2.95
CA TYR A 146 -19.86 26.21 2.48
C TYR A 146 -18.50 25.71 2.96
N PRO A 147 -18.43 25.10 4.16
CA PRO A 147 -17.19 24.58 4.70
C PRO A 147 -16.86 23.20 4.14
N ASP A 148 -15.58 22.84 4.21
CA ASP A 148 -15.07 21.48 3.97
C ASP A 148 -15.47 20.88 2.59
N ILE A 149 -15.48 21.69 1.53
CA ILE A 149 -15.63 21.22 0.15
C ILE A 149 -14.41 20.38 -0.22
N GLU A 150 -14.59 19.09 -0.45
CA GLU A 150 -13.52 18.17 -0.81
C GLU A 150 -12.92 18.51 -2.19
N ILE A 151 -11.59 18.63 -2.24
CA ILE A 151 -10.79 18.80 -3.46
C ILE A 151 -9.83 17.59 -3.54
N ASP A 152 -10.25 16.57 -4.28
CA ASP A 152 -9.55 15.29 -4.40
C ASP A 152 -8.49 15.29 -5.52
N ALA A 153 -7.23 15.46 -5.12
CA ALA A 153 -6.04 15.32 -5.94
C ALA A 153 -5.31 13.99 -5.73
N ASP A 154 -5.86 13.00 -4.99
CA ASP A 154 -5.17 11.74 -4.66
C ASP A 154 -4.81 10.94 -5.92
N ASN A 155 -5.57 11.12 -7.00
CA ASN A 155 -5.27 10.52 -8.30
C ASN A 155 -3.95 11.01 -8.92
N TYR A 156 -3.42 12.15 -8.45
CA TYR A 156 -2.18 12.75 -8.94
C TYR A 156 -1.01 12.52 -7.97
N PHE A 157 -1.23 12.69 -6.67
CA PHE A 157 -0.20 12.58 -5.64
C PHE A 157 -0.81 12.39 -4.25
N GLN A 158 -0.04 11.82 -3.32
CA GLN A 158 -0.41 11.79 -1.90
C GLN A 158 0.07 13.05 -1.17
N THR A 159 1.30 13.49 -1.45
CA THR A 159 1.86 14.75 -0.93
C THR A 159 2.84 15.36 -1.93
N LEU A 160 2.88 16.69 -2.03
CA LEU A 160 3.86 17.45 -2.80
C LEU A 160 4.44 18.60 -1.98
N THR A 161 5.76 18.71 -1.96
CA THR A 161 6.47 19.90 -1.48
C THR A 161 6.86 20.76 -2.69
N ILE A 162 6.17 21.88 -2.86
CA ILE A 162 6.25 22.73 -4.06
C ILE A 162 7.45 23.67 -3.96
N GLU A 163 8.29 23.69 -5.00
CA GLU A 163 9.29 24.76 -5.19
C GLU A 163 8.62 25.97 -5.89
N SER A 164 7.86 25.70 -6.96
CA SER A 164 7.01 26.72 -7.60
C SER A 164 5.76 26.12 -8.22
N ALA A 165 4.63 26.81 -8.06
CA ALA A 165 3.40 26.53 -8.79
C ALA A 165 2.49 27.76 -8.74
N THR A 166 1.59 27.84 -9.72
CA THR A 166 0.51 28.83 -9.74
C THR A 166 -0.83 28.12 -9.52
N ILE A 167 -1.62 28.61 -8.57
CA ILE A 167 -3.05 28.32 -8.48
C ILE A 167 -3.82 29.44 -9.15
N GLU A 168 -4.66 29.07 -10.12
CA GLU A 168 -5.67 29.94 -10.71
C GLU A 168 -7.05 29.49 -10.23
N VAL A 169 -7.83 30.41 -9.68
CA VAL A 169 -9.24 30.18 -9.35
C VAL A 169 -10.07 31.05 -10.29
N ILE A 170 -10.98 30.43 -11.04
CA ILE A 170 -11.85 31.08 -12.01
C ILE A 170 -13.28 30.95 -11.53
N ILE A 171 -14.00 32.07 -11.46
CA ILE A 171 -15.43 32.12 -11.14
C ILE A 171 -16.18 32.59 -12.36
N ASP A 172 -17.01 31.72 -12.92
CA ASP A 172 -17.93 32.04 -14.01
C ASP A 172 -19.36 32.16 -13.47
N ASN A 173 -19.89 33.38 -13.45
CA ASN A 173 -21.21 33.65 -12.90
C ASN A 173 -22.25 33.73 -14.01
N GLN A 174 -22.94 32.62 -14.30
CA GLN A 174 -24.09 32.62 -15.22
C GLN A 174 -25.42 32.80 -14.50
N LEU A 175 -25.43 33.08 -13.18
CA LEU A 175 -26.65 33.40 -12.45
C LEU A 175 -27.21 34.76 -12.92
N PRO A 176 -28.53 34.98 -12.82
CA PRO A 176 -29.16 36.24 -13.21
C PRO A 176 -28.90 37.40 -12.24
N MET A 177 -28.06 37.21 -11.22
CA MET A 177 -27.73 38.19 -10.19
C MET A 177 -26.21 38.20 -9.91
N PRO A 178 -25.65 39.36 -9.53
CA PRO A 178 -24.24 39.44 -9.17
C PRO A 178 -23.96 38.60 -7.92
N VAL A 179 -22.76 38.05 -7.86
CA VAL A 179 -22.20 37.41 -6.68
C VAL A 179 -21.24 38.40 -6.03
N SER A 180 -21.33 38.60 -4.72
CA SER A 180 -20.46 39.52 -3.97
C SER A 180 -19.79 38.84 -2.79
N ASP A 181 -18.65 39.40 -2.38
CA ASP A 181 -17.88 38.96 -1.21
C ASP A 181 -17.58 37.46 -1.23
N LEU A 182 -17.23 36.92 -2.41
CA LEU A 182 -16.85 35.52 -2.55
C LEU A 182 -15.44 35.33 -1.99
N ALA A 183 -15.36 34.99 -0.71
CA ALA A 183 -14.12 34.69 -0.02
C ALA A 183 -13.91 33.18 0.01
N PHE A 184 -12.71 32.72 -0.35
CA PHE A 184 -12.38 31.31 -0.33
C PHE A 184 -11.07 31.04 0.38
N GLU A 185 -10.98 29.85 0.97
CA GLU A 185 -9.76 29.29 1.54
C GLU A 185 -9.56 27.87 1.02
N ILE A 186 -8.33 27.49 0.71
CA ILE A 186 -7.92 26.11 0.41
C ILE A 186 -6.96 25.68 1.50
N ARG A 187 -7.20 24.50 2.08
CA ARG A 187 -6.42 23.95 3.19
C ARG A 187 -6.09 22.49 2.95
N ASN A 188 -5.00 22.01 3.54
CA ASN A 188 -4.74 20.58 3.67
C ASN A 188 -5.81 19.94 4.56
N GLU A 189 -6.36 18.79 4.15
CA GLU A 189 -7.45 18.15 4.89
C GLU A 189 -6.96 17.63 6.25
N SER A 190 -5.78 17.01 6.31
CA SER A 190 -5.33 16.27 7.50
C SER A 190 -4.97 17.19 8.67
N ASN A 191 -4.35 18.34 8.38
CA ASN A 191 -3.72 19.20 9.37
C ASN A 191 -4.30 20.64 9.42
N ASN A 192 -5.25 20.97 8.53
CA ASN A 192 -5.86 22.30 8.36
C ASN A 192 -4.89 23.45 7.99
N GLU A 193 -3.68 23.12 7.52
CA GLU A 193 -2.72 24.12 7.05
C GLU A 193 -3.30 24.93 5.90
N LEU A 194 -3.17 26.26 5.97
CA LEU A 194 -3.69 27.17 4.95
C LEU A 194 -2.77 27.18 3.74
N ILE A 195 -3.30 26.80 2.59
CA ILE A 195 -2.59 26.83 1.30
C ILE A 195 -2.86 28.13 0.56
N LEU A 196 -4.11 28.55 0.50
CA LEU A 196 -4.49 29.75 -0.23
C LEU A 196 -5.71 30.39 0.42
N GLN A 197 -5.74 31.72 0.45
CA GLN A 197 -6.92 32.50 0.78
C GLN A 197 -6.99 33.71 -0.13
N ASP A 198 -8.15 33.96 -0.72
CA ASP A 198 -8.39 35.14 -1.53
C ASP A 198 -9.88 35.49 -1.59
N THR A 199 -10.24 36.57 -2.30
CA THR A 199 -11.62 37.06 -2.41
C THR A 199 -11.90 37.73 -3.75
N PHE A 200 -13.08 37.44 -4.31
CA PHE A 200 -13.70 38.20 -5.39
C PHE A 200 -14.72 39.17 -4.80
N LEU A 201 -14.51 40.47 -4.97
CA LEU A 201 -15.41 41.50 -4.41
C LEU A 201 -16.80 41.45 -5.07
N ILE A 202 -16.82 41.32 -6.40
CA ILE A 202 -18.04 41.20 -7.18
C ILE A 202 -17.75 40.44 -8.48
N VAL A 203 -18.67 39.58 -8.89
CA VAL A 203 -18.70 38.93 -10.21
C VAL A 203 -20.10 39.15 -10.79
N ASN A 204 -20.23 39.98 -11.82
CA ASN A 204 -21.56 40.34 -12.35
C ASN A 204 -22.18 39.18 -13.16
N PRO A 205 -23.50 39.23 -13.43
CA PRO A 205 -24.16 38.26 -14.30
C PRO A 205 -23.50 38.16 -15.68
N GLY A 206 -23.19 36.94 -16.10
CA GLY A 206 -22.54 36.63 -17.37
C GLY A 206 -21.04 36.93 -17.43
N GLU A 207 -20.42 37.35 -16.33
CA GLU A 207 -18.98 37.63 -16.25
C GLU A 207 -18.19 36.46 -15.68
N THR A 208 -16.93 36.39 -16.09
CA THR A 208 -15.94 35.45 -15.57
C THR A 208 -14.77 36.24 -14.98
N GLU A 209 -14.42 35.95 -13.74
CA GLU A 209 -13.30 36.56 -13.04
C GLU A 209 -12.27 35.51 -12.63
N SER A 210 -10.99 35.87 -12.61
CA SER A 210 -9.89 34.96 -12.29
C SER A 210 -8.97 35.55 -11.24
N SER A 211 -8.58 34.75 -10.25
CA SER A 211 -7.50 35.06 -9.32
C SER A 211 -6.30 34.15 -9.57
N LEU A 212 -5.10 34.73 -9.59
CA LEU A 212 -3.83 34.06 -9.86
C LEU A 212 -2.91 34.22 -8.66
N ASN A 213 -2.62 33.11 -7.98
CA ASN A 213 -1.82 33.10 -6.76
C ASN A 213 -0.64 32.13 -6.86
N ASN A 214 0.52 32.57 -6.36
CA ASN A 214 1.70 31.73 -6.25
C ASN A 214 1.65 30.93 -4.93
N ILE A 215 1.87 29.62 -5.01
CA ILE A 215 1.89 28.72 -3.84
C ILE A 215 3.26 28.04 -3.65
N SER A 216 4.33 28.71 -4.06
CA SER A 216 5.71 28.27 -3.85
C SER A 216 6.02 28.01 -2.38
N ASN A 217 6.86 27.01 -2.12
CA ASN A 217 7.33 26.60 -0.79
C ASN A 217 6.22 26.07 0.14
N GLN A 218 5.08 25.67 -0.42
CA GLN A 218 4.00 25.03 0.34
C GLN A 218 4.04 23.52 0.18
N THR A 219 3.58 22.82 1.21
CA THR A 219 3.35 21.38 1.15
C THR A 219 1.85 21.15 0.98
N ILE A 220 1.45 20.54 -0.12
CA ILE A 220 0.04 20.22 -0.40
C ILE A 220 -0.19 18.72 -0.30
N GLU A 221 -1.32 18.33 0.29
CA GLU A 221 -1.78 16.96 0.37
C GLU A 221 -2.66 16.60 -0.84
N GLY A 222 -2.72 15.31 -1.17
CA GLY A 222 -3.61 14.80 -2.21
C GLY A 222 -5.08 15.08 -1.90
N LEU A 223 -5.45 15.12 -0.61
CA LEU A 223 -6.75 15.60 -0.17
C LEU A 223 -6.65 17.03 0.37
N LEU A 224 -7.30 17.94 -0.33
CA LEU A 224 -7.47 19.33 0.08
C LEU A 224 -8.93 19.58 0.42
N LYS A 225 -9.18 20.65 1.17
CA LYS A 225 -10.52 21.12 1.44
C LYS A 225 -10.66 22.63 1.24
N GLY A 226 -11.78 23.01 0.65
CA GLY A 226 -12.18 24.38 0.39
C GLY A 226 -13.20 24.88 1.39
N ASN A 227 -13.04 26.11 1.86
CA ASN A 227 -14.11 26.86 2.53
C ASN A 227 -14.50 28.03 1.64
N ILE A 228 -15.78 28.20 1.36
CA ILE A 228 -16.29 29.31 0.55
C ILE A 228 -17.36 30.06 1.32
N ASN A 229 -17.23 31.38 1.38
CA ASN A 229 -18.28 32.29 1.81
C ASN A 229 -18.72 33.11 0.61
N ILE A 230 -20.02 33.27 0.42
CA ILE A 230 -20.58 33.94 -0.76
C ILE A 230 -21.86 34.67 -0.38
N ALA A 231 -22.07 35.86 -0.93
CA ALA A 231 -23.32 36.60 -0.79
C ALA A 231 -23.83 37.07 -2.16
N SER A 232 -25.05 37.57 -2.21
CA SER A 232 -25.55 38.30 -3.37
C SER A 232 -26.37 39.50 -2.92
N PRO A 233 -26.20 40.68 -3.54
CA PRO A 233 -27.10 41.81 -3.32
C PRO A 233 -28.48 41.59 -3.97
N GLY A 234 -28.70 40.46 -4.64
CA GLY A 234 -29.93 40.17 -5.38
C GLY A 234 -30.06 41.03 -6.64
N ILE A 235 -31.29 41.17 -7.12
CA ILE A 235 -31.60 42.03 -8.27
C ILE A 235 -32.94 42.73 -8.09
N SER A 236 -32.92 44.07 -8.14
CA SER A 236 -34.13 44.88 -8.01
C SER A 236 -34.90 45.07 -9.32
N ILE A 237 -34.35 44.62 -10.45
CA ILE A 237 -34.99 44.69 -11.77
C ILE A 237 -35.53 43.30 -12.12
N PRO A 238 -36.81 43.16 -12.52
CA PRO A 238 -37.35 41.86 -12.88
C PRO A 238 -36.59 41.19 -14.03
N VAL A 239 -36.16 39.95 -13.81
CA VAL A 239 -35.46 39.09 -14.77
C VAL A 239 -36.19 37.76 -14.92
N THR A 240 -36.04 37.14 -16.09
CA THR A 240 -36.58 35.80 -16.32
C THR A 240 -35.65 34.79 -15.67
N ILE A 241 -36.24 33.80 -14.98
CA ILE A 241 -35.49 32.81 -14.20
C ILE A 241 -35.35 31.51 -14.99
N ASP A 242 -34.12 31.11 -15.25
CA ASP A 242 -33.77 29.76 -15.67
C ASP A 242 -33.05 29.07 -14.50
N THR A 243 -33.60 27.96 -14.00
CA THR A 243 -33.00 27.23 -12.88
C THR A 243 -31.70 26.51 -13.29
N SER A 244 -31.39 26.42 -14.58
CA SER A 244 -30.14 25.85 -15.08
C SER A 244 -28.97 26.85 -15.12
N ASP A 245 -29.25 28.14 -14.96
CA ASP A 245 -28.25 29.19 -14.74
C ASP A 245 -27.40 28.82 -13.53
N ALA A 246 -26.09 28.98 -13.61
CA ALA A 246 -25.18 28.42 -12.61
C ALA A 246 -23.96 29.28 -12.33
N LEU A 247 -23.45 29.16 -11.11
CA LEU A 247 -22.13 29.61 -10.73
C LEU A 247 -21.16 28.43 -10.86
N THR A 248 -20.09 28.63 -11.63
CA THR A 248 -19.05 27.62 -11.82
C THR A 248 -17.73 28.13 -11.26
N ALA A 249 -17.11 27.35 -10.38
CA ALA A 249 -15.76 27.58 -9.89
C ALA A 249 -14.81 26.55 -10.51
N THR A 250 -13.75 27.03 -11.16
CA THR A 250 -12.66 26.19 -11.68
C THR A 250 -11.39 26.49 -10.89
N ILE A 251 -10.75 25.46 -10.34
CA ILE A 251 -9.45 25.58 -9.68
C ILE A 251 -8.42 24.88 -10.56
N ARG A 252 -7.36 25.58 -10.94
CA ARG A 252 -6.24 25.04 -11.71
C ARG A 252 -4.95 25.18 -10.95
N ILE A 253 -4.13 24.13 -10.97
CA ILE A 253 -2.75 24.16 -10.46
C ILE A 253 -1.84 23.81 -11.64
N TYR A 254 -0.92 24.69 -11.98
CA TYR A 254 -0.01 24.50 -13.12
C TYR A 254 1.36 25.14 -12.88
N ASP A 255 2.27 24.94 -13.85
CA ASP A 255 3.69 25.29 -13.74
C ASP A 255 4.35 24.70 -12.48
N ILE A 256 3.97 23.46 -12.16
CA ILE A 256 4.35 22.78 -10.92
C ILE A 256 5.78 22.28 -11.01
N THR A 257 6.62 22.77 -10.10
CA THR A 257 7.97 22.28 -9.82
C THR A 257 8.02 21.88 -8.36
N VAL A 258 8.50 20.67 -8.06
CA VAL A 258 8.49 20.10 -6.70
C VAL A 258 9.90 19.77 -6.25
N SER A 259 10.14 19.93 -4.94
CA SER A 259 11.38 19.50 -4.29
C SER A 259 11.27 18.10 -3.70
N GLU A 260 10.07 17.69 -3.29
CA GLU A 260 9.74 16.37 -2.75
C GLU A 260 8.31 15.98 -3.16
N ALA A 261 8.08 14.71 -3.46
CA ALA A 261 6.76 14.20 -3.85
C ALA A 261 6.58 12.75 -3.40
N THR A 262 5.42 12.45 -2.82
CA THR A 262 4.94 11.07 -2.66
C THR A 262 3.85 10.84 -3.70
N ALA A 263 4.25 10.33 -4.87
CA ALA A 263 3.32 10.10 -5.99
C ALA A 263 2.66 8.71 -5.90
N ILE A 264 1.40 8.62 -6.33
CA ILE A 264 0.78 7.32 -6.62
C ILE A 264 1.23 6.92 -8.02
N PHE A 265 2.30 6.11 -8.12
CA PHE A 265 2.65 5.50 -9.40
C PHE A 265 1.64 4.40 -9.72
N PRO A 266 0.92 4.43 -10.87
CA PRO A 266 0.19 3.26 -11.31
C PRO A 266 1.17 2.09 -11.47
N ASN A 267 0.73 0.85 -11.19
CA ASN A 267 1.52 -0.35 -11.48
C ASN A 267 1.93 -0.33 -12.96
N GLN A 268 3.13 0.16 -13.24
CA GLN A 268 3.76 0.02 -14.54
C GLN A 268 4.88 -1.00 -14.37
N ASP A 269 4.89 -2.02 -15.21
CA ASP A 269 6.00 -2.95 -15.31
C ASP A 269 7.22 -2.18 -15.85
N ILE A 270 8.04 -1.62 -14.94
CA ILE A 270 9.23 -0.83 -15.31
C ILE A 270 10.38 -1.72 -15.83
N ILE A 271 10.20 -3.04 -15.93
CA ILE A 271 11.27 -3.94 -16.37
C ILE A 271 10.76 -4.89 -17.46
N THR A 272 10.99 -4.52 -18.72
CA THR A 272 11.13 -5.52 -19.80
C THR A 272 12.60 -5.95 -19.84
N MET A 273 12.97 -7.01 -19.11
CA MET A 273 14.30 -7.63 -19.29
C MET A 273 14.32 -8.35 -20.64
N ASN A 274 14.90 -7.72 -21.67
CA ASN A 274 15.34 -8.44 -22.85
C ASN A 274 16.66 -9.14 -22.55
N GLU A 275 16.61 -10.25 -21.81
CA GLU A 275 17.74 -11.16 -21.71
C GLU A 275 17.95 -11.82 -23.08
N THR A 276 18.92 -11.30 -23.85
CA THR A 276 19.42 -12.01 -25.03
C THR A 276 20.69 -12.73 -24.61
N ALA A 277 20.57 -14.00 -24.22
CA ALA A 277 21.73 -14.85 -23.98
C ALA A 277 22.37 -15.21 -25.33
N VAL A 278 23.47 -14.56 -25.68
CA VAL A 278 24.33 -14.98 -26.79
C VAL A 278 25.37 -15.94 -26.22
N PHE A 279 25.27 -17.21 -26.56
CA PHE A 279 26.35 -18.17 -26.32
C PHE A 279 27.32 -18.11 -27.50
N SER A 280 28.56 -17.73 -27.24
CA SER A 280 29.70 -17.85 -28.17
C SER A 280 30.56 -19.07 -27.83
#